data_AF-A0A0F3MU16-F1
#
_entry.id   AF-A0A0F3MU16-F1
#
_cell.length_a   1.000
_cell.length_b   1.000
_cell.length_c   1.000
_cell.angle_alpha   90.00
_cell.angle_beta   90.00
_cell.angle_gamma   90.00
#
_symmetry.space_group_name_H-M   'P 1'
#
loop_
_entity.id
_entity.type
_entity.pdbx_description
1 polymer ?
#
loop_
_entity_poly.entity_id
_entity_poly.type
_entity_poly.pdbx_seq_one_letter_code
_entity_poly.pdbx_strand_id
1 'polypeptide(L)' 'MCKFLKGCIKENITKREITMTQKQNAAMEQAIDLLINNDTDVSILFREDGLLKEITKRLVERELYSPR' A
#
# COMPACT_ATOMS: atom_id res chain seq x y z
N MET A 1 -15.94 -9.09 -33.61
CA MET A 1 -16.14 -7.93 -32.70
C MET A 1 -15.91 -8.23 -31.22
N CYS A 2 -16.56 -9.25 -30.62
CA CYS A 2 -16.54 -9.46 -29.16
C CYS A 2 -15.16 -9.76 -28.50
N LYS A 3 -14.25 -10.46 -29.20
CA LYS A 3 -12.92 -10.79 -28.66
C LYS A 3 -11.99 -9.57 -28.55
N PHE A 4 -12.14 -8.62 -29.47
CA PHE A 4 -11.32 -7.41 -29.52
C PHE A 4 -11.67 -6.45 -28.38
N LEU A 5 -12.98 -6.23 -28.15
CA LEU A 5 -13.49 -5.44 -27.03
C LEU A 5 -13.08 -6.02 -25.66
N LYS A 6 -13.14 -7.35 -25.49
CA LYS A 6 -12.65 -8.02 -24.27
C LYS A 6 -11.14 -7.81 -24.07
N GLY A 7 -10.34 -7.85 -25.13
CA GLY A 7 -8.90 -7.58 -25.08
C GLY A 7 -8.61 -6.15 -24.63
N CYS A 8 -9.26 -5.15 -25.25
CA CYS A 8 -9.07 -3.74 -24.91
C CYS A 8 -9.47 -3.42 -23.46
N ILE A 9 -10.57 -4.01 -22.96
CA ILE A 9 -11.00 -3.80 -21.57
C ILE A 9 -9.97 -4.37 -20.59
N LYS A 10 -9.47 -5.59 -20.84
CA LYS A 10 -8.48 -6.24 -19.98
C LYS A 10 -7.18 -5.44 -19.92
N GLU A 11 -6.70 -4.95 -21.06
CA GLU A 11 -5.47 -4.15 -21.14
C GLU A 11 -5.59 -2.82 -20.38
N ASN A 12 -6.74 -2.15 -20.48
CA ASN A 12 -6.98 -0.89 -19.76
C ASN A 12 -7.09 -1.07 -18.24
N ILE A 13 -7.68 -2.18 -17.78
CA ILE A 13 -7.75 -2.50 -16.34
C ILE A 13 -6.33 -2.76 -15.81
N THR A 14 -5.56 -3.61 -16.49
CA THR A 14 -4.18 -3.92 -16.08
C THR A 14 -3.28 -2.68 -16.08
N LYS A 15 -3.39 -1.81 -17.09
CA LYS A 15 -2.66 -0.53 -17.13
C LYS A 15 -3.01 0.35 -15.92
N ARG A 16 -4.30 0.48 -15.59
CA ARG A 16 -4.74 1.25 -14.41
C ARG A 16 -4.23 0.67 -13.09
N GLU A 17 -4.25 -0.65 -12.93
CA GLU A 17 -3.72 -1.32 -11.73
C GLU A 17 -2.22 -1.09 -11.58
N ILE A 18 -1.45 -1.21 -12.67
CA ILE A 18 0.00 -0.92 -12.67
C ILE A 18 0.25 0.55 -12.31
N THR A 19 -0.47 1.49 -12.92
CA THR A 19 -0.31 2.93 -12.62
C THR A 19 -0.68 3.27 -11.18
N MET A 20 -1.75 2.68 -10.63
CA MET A 20 -2.13 2.87 -9.23
C MET A 20 -1.06 2.33 -8.28
N THR A 21 -0.51 1.15 -8.57
CA THR A 21 0.57 0.53 -7.79
C THR A 21 1.83 1.39 -7.83
N GLN A 22 2.23 1.89 -9.01
CA GLN A 22 3.36 2.80 -9.16
C GLN A 22 3.18 4.11 -8.37
N LYS A 23 1.97 4.68 -8.40
CA LYS A 23 1.66 5.90 -7.65
C LYS A 23 1.69 5.69 -6.14
N GLN A 24 1.23 4.54 -5.66
CA GLN A 24 1.32 4.16 -4.24
C GLN A 24 2.78 3.98 -3.82
N ASN A 25 3.60 3.34 -4.64
CA ASN A 25 5.03 3.17 -4.37
C ASN A 25 5.76 4.52 -4.30
N ALA A 26 5.50 5.43 -5.24
CA ALA A 26 6.09 6.77 -5.24
C ALA A 26 5.70 7.61 -4.02
N ALA A 27 4.43 7.55 -3.59
CA ALA A 27 3.98 8.23 -2.38
C ALA A 27 4.62 7.65 -1.11
N MET A 28 4.86 6.34 -1.10
CA MET A 28 5.54 5.65 0.01
C MET A 28 7.03 6.02 0.07
N GLU A 29 7.73 6.07 -1.06
CA GLU A 29 9.11 6.55 -1.15
C GLU A 29 9.24 7.99 -0.64
N GLN A 30 8.35 8.90 -1.07
CA GLN A 30 8.36 10.29 -0.58
C GLN A 30 8.11 10.39 0.93
N ALA A 31 7.23 9.57 1.48
CA ALA A 31 6.99 9.55 2.92
C ALA A 31 8.20 9.04 3.70
N ILE A 32 8.92 8.04 3.19
CA ILE A 32 10.16 7.52 3.77
C ILE A 32 11.26 8.59 3.70
N ASP A 33 11.45 9.22 2.54
CA ASP A 33 12.44 10.29 2.36
C ASP A 33 12.17 11.46 3.31
N LEU A 34 10.91 11.84 3.52
CA LEU A 34 10.55 12.89 4.46
C LEU A 34 10.90 12.52 5.91
N LEU A 35 10.71 11.26 6.29
CA LEU A 35 11.07 10.78 7.64
C LEU A 35 12.59 10.76 7.84
N ILE A 36 13.35 10.33 6.83
CA ILE A 36 14.82 10.32 6.86
C ILE A 36 15.38 11.74 6.91
N ASN A 37 14.88 12.64 6.05
CA ASN A 37 15.39 14.02 5.94
C ASN A 37 15.12 14.88 7.18
N ASN A 38 14.12 14.53 7.99
CA ASN A 38 13.80 15.25 9.23
C ASN A 38 14.54 14.69 10.47
N ASP A 39 15.55 13.81 10.30
CA ASP A 39 16.21 13.08 11.40
C ASP A 39 15.20 12.44 12.36
N THR A 40 14.02 12.07 11.84
CA THR A 40 12.97 11.48 12.64
C THR A 40 13.41 10.08 12.98
N ASP A 41 13.51 9.78 14.28
CA ASP A 41 13.89 8.45 14.73
C ASP A 41 12.85 7.41 14.28
N VAL A 42 13.13 6.75 13.16
CA VAL A 42 12.28 5.71 12.58
C VAL A 42 12.42 4.39 13.31
N SER A 43 13.40 4.24 14.22
CA SER A 43 13.50 3.04 15.05
C SER A 43 12.26 2.85 15.91
N ILE A 44 11.58 3.95 16.25
CA ILE A 44 10.30 3.97 16.98
C ILE A 44 9.19 3.22 16.23
N LEU A 45 9.21 3.25 14.90
CA LEU A 45 8.26 2.53 14.07
C LEU A 45 8.48 1.01 14.17
N PHE A 46 9.75 0.59 14.21
CA PHE A 46 10.18 -0.81 14.18
C PHE A 46 10.47 -1.42 15.56
N ARG A 47 10.31 -0.66 16.65
CA ARG A 47 10.44 -1.18 18.02
C ARG A 47 9.49 -2.36 18.23
N GLU A 48 9.85 -3.23 19.16
CA GLU A 48 9.06 -4.43 19.47
C GLU A 48 7.63 -4.09 19.89
N ASP A 49 7.37 -2.91 20.44
CA ASP A 49 6.04 -2.36 20.73
C ASP A 49 5.74 -1.09 19.90
N GLY A 50 6.40 -0.99 18.75
CA GLY A 50 6.39 0.17 17.88
C GLY A 50 5.08 0.33 17.11
N LEU A 51 4.97 1.49 16.45
CA LEU A 51 3.78 1.87 15.69
C LEU A 51 3.42 0.82 14.61
N LEU A 52 4.41 0.17 14.00
CA LEU A 52 4.17 -0.84 12.96
C LEU A 52 3.41 -2.05 13.52
N LYS A 53 3.80 -2.55 14.70
CA LYS A 53 3.12 -3.67 15.37
C LYS A 53 1.69 -3.30 15.75
N GLU A 54 1.46 -2.10 16.29
CA GLU A 54 0.14 -1.60 16.66
C GLU A 54 -0.79 -1.52 15.43
N ILE A 55 -0.27 -0.99 14.31
CA ILE A 55 -1.02 -0.90 13.04
C ILE A 55 -1.32 -2.31 12.49
N THR A 56 -0.33 -3.20 12.44
CA THR A 56 -0.52 -4.58 11.97
C THR A 56 -1.52 -5.34 12.84
N LYS A 57 -1.44 -5.19 14.17
CA LYS A 57 -2.40 -5.77 15.11
C LYS A 57 -3.82 -5.31 14.79
N ARG A 58 -4.05 -4.00 14.64
CA ARG A 58 -5.38 -3.45 14.32
C ARG A 58 -5.90 -3.91 12.95
N LEU A 59 -5.02 -4.05 11.96
CA LEU A 59 -5.38 -4.59 10.64
C LEU A 59 -5.81 -6.07 10.74
N VAL A 60 -5.04 -6.88 11.44
CA VAL A 60 -5.34 -8.30 11.67
C VAL A 60 -6.62 -8.45 12.50
N GLU A 61 -6.79 -7.66 13.56
CA GLU A 61 -8.02 -7.65 14.36
C GLU A 61 -9.22 -7.23 13.54
N ARG A 62 -9.12 -6.23 12.66
CA ARG A 62 -10.21 -5.87 11.74
C ARG A 62 -10.58 -7.03 10.82
N GLU A 63 -9.60 -7.76 10.29
CA GLU A 63 -9.87 -8.87 9.38
C GLU A 63 -10.43 -10.11 10.12
N LEU A 64 -10.04 -10.31 11.38
CA LEU A 64 -10.53 -11.40 12.23
C LEU A 64 -11.91 -11.10 12.83
N TYR A 65 -12.18 -9.84 13.21
CA TYR A 65 -13.44 -9.41 13.85
C TYR A 65 -14.45 -8.79 12.89
N SER A 66 -14.13 -8.72 11.59
CA SER A 66 -15.11 -8.47 10.53
C SER A 66 -15.48 -9.80 9.87
N PRO A 67 -16.30 -10.68 10.51
CA PRO A 67 -16.89 -11.79 9.79
C PRO A 67 -17.75 -11.18 8.67
N ARG A 68 -17.46 -11.59 7.43
CA ARG A 68 -18.40 -11.42 6.33
C ARG A 68 -19.77 -11.99 6.67
#